data_AF-A0A7G2IH40-F1
#
_entry.id   AF-A0A7G2IH40-F1
#
_cell.length_a   1.000
_cell.length_b   1.000
_cell.length_c   1.000
_cell.angle_alpha   90.00
_cell.angle_beta   90.00
_cell.angle_gamma   90.00
#
_symmetry.space_group_name_H-M   'P 1'
#
loop_
_entity.id
_entity.type
_entity.pdbx_description
1 polymer ?
#
loop_
_entity_poly.entity_id
_entity_poly.type
_entity_poly.pdbx_seq_one_letter_code
_entity_poly.pdbx_strand_id
1 'polypeptide(L)'
;MVTLCHVFGVHRSSYKYWEKSAEKPDGWRAVLRSQVRELHNISHGSAGARSIAIMATLRGFRMGRWLAGRLMKELGLVSCQQPTHRYKTCWS
;
A
#
# COMPACT_ATOMS: atom_id res chain seq x y z
N MET A 1 9.96 9.96 31.03
CA MET A 1 10.86 9.64 29.90
C MET A 1 12.35 9.78 30.20
N VAL A 2 12.79 10.32 31.36
CA VAL A 2 14.23 10.45 31.68
C VAL A 2 14.81 9.14 32.23
N THR A 3 14.04 8.41 33.05
CA THR A 3 14.40 7.10 33.62
C THR A 3 14.69 6.06 32.54
N LEU A 4 13.85 5.99 31.51
CA LEU A 4 14.02 5.04 30.40
C LEU A 4 15.27 5.33 29.56
N CYS A 5 15.52 6.60 29.24
CA CYS A 5 16.72 7.02 28.50
C CYS A 5 18.01 6.69 29.28
N HIS A 6 17.99 6.83 30.60
CA HIS A 6 19.14 6.50 31.45
C HIS A 6 19.40 4.99 31.53
N VAL A 7 18.35 4.18 31.68
CA VAL A 7 18.45 2.70 31.71
C VAL A 7 18.98 2.13 30.39
N PHE A 8 18.56 2.69 29.25
CA PHE A 8 19.04 2.25 27.93
C PHE A 8 20.31 2.96 27.45
N GLY A 9 20.91 3.85 28.25
CA GLY A 9 22.11 4.61 27.88
C GLY A 9 21.91 5.55 26.68
N VAL A 10 20.66 5.89 26.33
CA VAL A 10 20.35 6.77 25.21
C VAL A 10 20.34 8.20 25.69
N HIS A 11 21.12 9.07 25.04
CA HIS A 11 21.13 10.49 25.37
C HIS A 11 19.77 11.14 25.07
N ARG A 12 19.31 12.02 25.98
CA ARG A 12 17.99 12.67 25.89
C ARG A 12 17.78 13.38 24.55
N SER A 13 18.82 13.99 23.99
CA SER A 13 18.75 14.67 22.69
C SER A 13 18.59 13.69 21.52
N SER A 14 19.28 12.56 21.53
CA SER A 14 19.13 11.51 20.53
C SER A 14 17.74 10.90 20.54
N TYR A 15 17.20 10.62 21.74
CA TYR A 15 15.83 10.12 21.87
C TYR A 15 14.80 11.12 21.32
N LYS A 16 14.93 12.41 21.67
CA LYS A 16 14.07 13.48 21.16
C LYS A 16 14.17 13.64 19.63
N TYR A 17 15.37 13.48 19.07
CA TYR A 17 15.57 13.52 17.63
C TYR A 17 14.93 12.33 16.92
N TRP A 18 15.06 11.13 17.49
CA TRP A 18 14.40 9.92 17.00
C TRP A 18 12.88 10.00 17.10
N GLU A 19 12.35 10.48 18.22
CA GLU A 19 10.91 10.68 18.42
C GLU A 19 10.32 11.67 17.40
N LYS A 20 11.08 12.71 17.02
CA LYS A 20 10.68 13.66 15.97
C LYS A 20 10.87 13.12 14.55
N SER A 21 11.90 12.30 14.32
CA SER A 21 12.20 11.69 13.01
C SER A 21 11.40 10.43 12.73
N ALA A 22 10.79 9.81 13.74
CA ALA A 22 9.84 8.73 13.57
C ALA A 22 8.67 9.27 12.74
N GLU A 23 8.77 9.10 11.43
CA GLU A 23 7.76 9.50 10.47
C GLU A 23 6.46 8.81 10.89
N LYS A 24 5.56 9.59 11.49
CA LYS A 24 4.26 9.08 11.89
C LYS A 24 3.63 8.52 10.63
N PRO A 25 3.20 7.24 10.61
CA PRO A 25 2.50 6.72 9.46
C PRO A 25 1.30 7.63 9.25
N ASP A 26 1.28 8.30 8.11
CA ASP A 26 0.17 9.18 7.73
C ASP A 26 -1.12 8.34 7.84
N GLY A 27 -1.97 8.67 8.82
CA GLY A 27 -3.13 7.86 9.17
C GLY A 27 -4.06 7.67 7.97
N TRP A 28 -4.11 8.68 7.11
CA TRP A 28 -4.82 8.62 5.83
C TRP A 28 -4.23 7.56 4.89
N ARG A 29 -2.90 7.50 4.75
CA ARG A 29 -2.22 6.44 3.99
C ARG A 29 -2.47 5.06 4.57
N ALA A 30 -2.54 4.92 5.89
CA ALA A 30 -2.85 3.63 6.52
C ALA A 30 -4.25 3.13 6.13
N VAL A 31 -5.25 4.01 6.14
CA VAL A 31 -6.62 3.70 5.69
C VAL A 31 -6.66 3.35 4.20
N LEU A 32 -5.94 4.10 3.36
CA LEU A 32 -5.88 3.78 1.93
C LEU A 32 -5.23 2.41 1.66
N ARG A 33 -4.18 2.05 2.43
CA ARG A 33 -3.53 0.75 2.32
C ARG A 33 -4.47 -0.40 2.73
N SER A 34 -5.24 -0.24 3.81
CA SER A 34 -6.22 -1.27 4.21
C SER A 34 -7.29 -1.45 3.13
N GLN A 35 -7.79 -0.35 2.55
CA GLN A 35 -8.80 -0.39 1.50
C GLN A 35 -8.29 -1.09 0.22
N VAL A 36 -7.06 -0.79 -0.22
CA VAL A 36 -6.45 -1.44 -1.38
C VAL A 36 -6.31 -2.94 -1.15
N ARG A 37 -5.88 -3.36 0.06
CA ARG A 37 -5.76 -4.77 0.41
C ARG A 37 -7.11 -5.48 0.42
N GLU A 38 -8.14 -4.85 0.99
CA GLU A 38 -9.50 -5.41 1.01
C GLU A 38 -10.05 -5.60 -0.41
N LEU A 39 -9.94 -4.57 -1.25
CA LEU A 39 -10.40 -4.61 -2.64
C LEU A 39 -9.65 -5.66 -3.47
N HIS A 40 -8.34 -5.81 -3.24
CA HIS A 40 -7.56 -6.85 -3.88
C HIS A 40 -8.00 -8.25 -3.43
N ASN A 41 -8.29 -8.44 -2.14
CA ASN A 41 -8.80 -9.71 -1.61
C ASN A 41 -10.18 -10.06 -2.16
N ILE A 42 -11.10 -9.09 -2.28
CA ILE A 42 -12.42 -9.27 -2.90
C ILE A 42 -12.30 -9.76 -4.35
N SER A 43 -11.28 -9.28 -5.05
CA SER A 43 -11.01 -9.71 -6.42
C SER A 43 -10.22 -11.03 -6.53
N HIS A 44 -9.96 -11.72 -5.42
CA HIS A 44 -9.07 -12.89 -5.35
C HIS A 44 -7.68 -12.65 -5.97
N GLY A 45 -7.16 -11.43 -5.85
CA GLY A 45 -5.86 -11.04 -6.38
C GLY A 45 -5.78 -10.82 -7.89
N SER A 46 -6.92 -10.85 -8.60
CA SER A 46 -6.97 -10.54 -10.03
C SER A 46 -6.96 -9.04 -10.32
N ALA A 47 -7.50 -8.19 -9.42
CA ALA A 47 -7.66 -6.77 -9.69
C ALA A 47 -6.34 -6.02 -9.73
N GLY A 48 -6.04 -5.42 -10.89
CA GLY A 48 -4.95 -4.48 -11.05
C GLY A 48 -5.29 -3.07 -10.57
N ALA A 49 -4.30 -2.17 -10.65
CA ALA A 49 -4.40 -0.79 -10.19
C ALA A 49 -5.58 -0.01 -10.78
N ARG A 50 -5.98 -0.30 -12.03
CA ARG A 50 -7.13 0.33 -12.68
C ARG A 50 -8.44 -0.13 -12.05
N SER A 51 -8.61 -1.44 -11.86
CA SER A 51 -9.80 -2.02 -11.25
C SER A 51 -9.95 -1.59 -9.79
N ILE A 52 -8.85 -1.58 -9.03
CA ILE A 52 -8.85 -1.11 -7.63
C ILE A 52 -9.22 0.38 -7.55
N ALA A 53 -8.70 1.24 -8.42
CA ALA A 53 -9.08 2.65 -8.45
C ALA A 53 -10.59 2.83 -8.73
N ILE A 54 -11.15 2.06 -9.66
CA ILE A 54 -12.60 2.09 -9.95
C ILE A 54 -13.40 1.60 -8.74
N MET A 55 -13.05 0.44 -8.16
CA MET A 55 -13.72 -0.10 -6.98
C MET A 55 -13.64 0.84 -5.77
N ALA A 56 -12.50 1.51 -5.57
CA ALA A 56 -12.33 2.51 -4.51
C ALA A 56 -13.22 3.74 -4.74
N THR A 57 -13.31 4.22 -5.98
CA THR A 57 -14.19 5.33 -6.38
C THR A 57 -15.66 4.98 -6.15
N LEU A 58 -16.08 3.76 -6.48
CA LEU A 58 -17.44 3.27 -6.23
C LEU A 58 -17.77 3.21 -4.72
N ARG A 59 -16.77 2.94 -3.88
CA ARG A 59 -16.88 2.98 -2.42
C ARG A 59 -16.77 4.40 -1.82
N GLY A 60 -16.68 5.45 -2.64
CA GLY A 60 -16.61 6.84 -2.20
C GLY A 60 -15.20 7.38 -1.94
N PHE A 61 -14.14 6.60 -2.20
CA PHE A 61 -12.76 7.05 -2.06
C PHE A 61 -12.26 7.62 -3.38
N ARG A 62 -11.87 8.90 -3.40
CA ARG A 62 -11.21 9.51 -4.58
C ARG A 62 -9.80 8.95 -4.73
N MET A 63 -9.67 7.84 -5.46
CA MET A 63 -8.41 7.16 -5.71
C MET A 63 -8.14 7.05 -7.22
N GLY A 64 -7.06 7.67 -7.69
CA GLY A 64 -6.62 7.54 -9.08
C GLY A 64 -5.83 6.25 -9.33
N ARG A 65 -5.75 5.82 -10.60
CA ARG A 65 -4.94 4.66 -11.04
C ARG A 65 -3.51 4.68 -10.50
N TRP A 66 -2.87 5.86 -10.53
CA TRP A 66 -1.47 6.00 -10.12
C TRP A 66 -1.30 5.82 -8.61
N LEU A 67 -2.21 6.39 -7.82
CA LEU A 67 -2.21 6.21 -6.37
C LEU A 67 -2.47 4.75 -6.00
N ALA A 68 -3.46 4.11 -6.64
CA ALA A 68 -3.72 2.68 -6.45
C ALA A 68 -2.49 1.82 -6.79
N GLY A 69 -1.83 2.08 -7.91
CA GLY A 69 -0.62 1.34 -8.31
C GLY A 69 0.56 1.53 -7.36
N ARG A 70 0.76 2.75 -6.84
CA ARG A 70 1.78 3.01 -5.82
C ARG A 70 1.49 2.24 -4.54
N LEU A 71 0.25 2.28 -4.05
CA LEU A 71 -0.17 1.57 -2.83
C LEU A 71 -0.08 0.05 -3.00
N MET A 72 -0.45 -0.49 -4.17
CA MET A 72 -0.26 -1.91 -4.48
C MET A 72 1.22 -2.30 -4.40
N LYS A 73 2.12 -1.49 -4.99
CA LYS A 73 3.56 -1.74 -4.93
C LYS A 73 4.11 -1.68 -3.51
N GLU A 74 3.67 -0.70 -2.71
CA GLU A 74 4.03 -0.60 -1.29
C GLU A 74 3.56 -1.84 -0.49
N LEU A 75 2.43 -2.43 -0.87
CA LEU A 75 1.87 -3.62 -0.23
C LEU A 75 2.38 -4.95 -0.83
N GLY A 76 3.21 -4.91 -1.87
CA GLY A 76 3.68 -6.11 -2.58
C GLY A 76 2.58 -6.85 -3.36
N LEU A 77 1.48 -6.17 -3.70
CA LEU A 77 0.36 -6.77 -4.42
C LEU A 77 0.62 -6.74 -5.93
N VAL A 78 0.57 -7.90 -6.55
CA VAL A 78 0.69 -8.08 -8.00
C VAL A 78 -0.63 -8.61 -8.51
N SER A 79 -1.16 -8.01 -9.58
CA SER A 79 -2.33 -8.53 -10.25
C SER A 79 -1.96 -9.83 -10.96
N CYS A 80 -2.68 -10.90 -10.64
CA CYS A 80 -2.49 -12.22 -11.23
C CYS A 80 -3.05 -12.34 -12.65
N GLN A 81 -3.17 -11.24 -13.41
CA GLN A 81 -3.62 -11.31 -14.80
C GLN A 81 -2.71 -12.26 -15.57
N GLN A 82 -3.30 -13.36 -16.04
CA GLN A 82 -2.61 -14.30 -16.91
C GLN A 82 -2.13 -13.52 -18.14
N PRO A 83 -0.84 -13.63 -18.52
CA PRO A 83 -0.38 -13.09 -19.79
C PRO A 83 -1.29 -13.64 -20.88
N THR A 84 -1.91 -12.76 -21.67
CA THR A 84 -2.66 -13.20 -22.84
C THR A 84 -1.71 -14.03 -23.71
N HIS A 85 -2.07 -15.29 -23.90
CA HIS A 85 -1.26 -16.29 -24.58
C HIS A 85 -0.78 -15.78 -25.95
N ARG A 86 0.53 -15.67 -26.14
CA ARG A 86 1.16 -15.02 -27.31
C ARG A 86 1.44 -15.99 -28.48
N TYR A 87 0.56 -16.95 -28.81
CA TYR A 87 0.69 -17.82 -30.02
C TYR A 87 -0.54 -18.77 -30.11
N LYS A 88 -1.20 -19.16 -31.23
CA LYS A 88 -0.97 -19.09 -32.67
C LYS A 88 -2.32 -18.92 -33.38
N THR A 89 -2.46 -17.95 -34.28
CA THR A 89 -3.39 -18.06 -35.40
C THR A 89 -2.76 -19.03 -36.40
N CYS A 90 -3.27 -20.26 -36.45
CA CYS A 90 -3.14 -21.08 -37.65
C CYS A 90 -4.48 -20.93 -38.37
N TRP A 91 -4.46 -20.22 -39.49
CA TRP A 91 -5.56 -20.16 -40.43
C TRP A 91 -6.03 -21.59 -40.73
N SER A 92 -7.32 -21.85 -40.60
CA SER A 92 -8.03 -23.01 -41.15
C SER A 92 -9.14 -22.48 -42.04
#